data_AF-A0A1Y5HMD4-F1
#
_entry.id   AF-A0A1Y5HMD4-F1
#
_cell.length_a   1.000
_cell.length_b   1.000
_cell.length_c   1.000
_cell.angle_alpha   90.00
_cell.angle_beta   90.00
_cell.angle_gamma   90.00
#
_symmetry.space_group_name_H-M   'P 1'
#
loop_
_entity.id
_entity.type
_entity.pdbx_description
1 polymer ?
#
loop_
_entity_poly.entity_id
_entity_poly.type
_entity_poly.pdbx_seq_one_letter_code
_entity_poly.pdbx_strand_id
1 'polypeptide(L)'
;MKKIHINEPELCCLGLFRVALSEDTHEARMRAIDVMRHEVVSLGLSNFPFGAGKTKGKAKNDKFVRWVAETSVERYEAAHEYSEISKRYDGKNERKLNVAEYVGKLIWHSIQEQDFTGLYVAGGILERVRKIARDEGIHGARDKDVVSKTWVTYRGVVHLGMAIDYCEENPNQGLNVLQVAERIRRGLSQNCPKKTSKPYVSSDDQISFCYISAV
;
A
#
# COMPACT_ATOMS: atom_id res chain seq x y z
N MET A 1 6.15 14.92 -0.19
CA MET A 1 5.95 13.59 0.47
C MET A 1 4.78 13.64 1.46
N LYS A 2 3.80 12.71 1.38
CA LYS A 2 2.66 12.64 2.32
C LYS A 2 2.93 11.58 3.40
N LYS A 3 2.55 11.86 4.65
CA LYS A 3 2.62 10.89 5.77
C LYS A 3 1.22 10.41 6.15
N ILE A 4 1.07 9.09 6.28
CA ILE A 4 -0.14 8.42 6.78
C ILE A 4 0.21 7.81 8.13
N HIS A 5 -0.55 8.17 9.15
CA HIS A 5 -0.42 7.57 10.46
C HIS A 5 -1.28 6.31 10.53
N ILE A 6 -0.70 5.25 11.07
CA ILE A 6 -1.29 3.92 11.23
C ILE A 6 -1.36 3.60 12.73
N ASN A 7 -2.55 3.32 13.25
CA ASN A 7 -2.76 2.84 14.63
C ASN A 7 -2.71 1.30 14.72
N GLU A 8 -2.91 0.76 15.92
CA GLU A 8 -2.82 -0.69 16.16
C GLU A 8 -3.87 -1.51 15.36
N PRO A 9 -5.18 -1.18 15.39
CA PRO A 9 -6.15 -1.86 14.51
C PRO A 9 -5.81 -1.80 13.02
N GLU A 10 -5.39 -0.62 12.54
CA GLU A 10 -5.03 -0.42 11.13
C GLU A 10 -3.78 -1.24 10.74
N LEU A 11 -2.85 -1.45 11.67
CA LEU A 11 -1.66 -2.29 11.47
C LEU A 11 -2.03 -3.76 11.21
N CYS A 12 -3.08 -4.27 11.84
CA CYS A 12 -3.60 -5.62 11.57
C CYS A 12 -4.31 -5.73 10.21
N CYS A 13 -4.59 -4.61 9.56
CA CYS A 13 -5.37 -4.52 8.32
C CYS A 13 -4.60 -3.83 7.18
N LEU A 14 -3.26 -3.92 7.16
CA LEU A 14 -2.44 -3.28 6.11
C LEU A 14 -2.81 -3.71 4.68
N GLY A 15 -3.39 -4.90 4.50
CA GLY A 15 -3.95 -5.34 3.22
C GLY A 15 -5.00 -4.39 2.66
N LEU A 16 -5.86 -3.81 3.52
CA LEU A 16 -6.86 -2.82 3.10
C LEU A 16 -6.20 -1.52 2.61
N PHE A 17 -5.13 -1.09 3.28
CA PHE A 17 -4.36 0.07 2.83
C PHE A 17 -3.69 -0.20 1.47
N ARG A 18 -3.16 -1.40 1.25
CA ARG A 18 -2.64 -1.81 -0.07
C ARG A 18 -3.72 -1.74 -1.15
N VAL A 19 -4.95 -2.20 -0.85
CA VAL A 19 -6.11 -2.07 -1.76
C VAL A 19 -6.38 -0.60 -2.08
N ALA A 20 -6.40 0.28 -1.09
CA ALA A 20 -6.61 1.72 -1.32
C ALA A 20 -5.52 2.36 -2.20
N LEU A 21 -4.25 1.93 -2.07
CA LEU A 21 -3.14 2.43 -2.88
C LEU A 21 -3.23 2.03 -4.36
N SER A 22 -4.07 1.04 -4.70
CA SER A 22 -4.30 0.58 -6.07
C SER A 22 -5.08 1.57 -6.94
N GLU A 23 -5.64 2.63 -6.35
CA GLU A 23 -6.31 3.69 -7.10
C GLU A 23 -5.34 4.47 -8.00
N ASP A 24 -5.86 4.97 -9.12
CA ASP A 24 -5.04 5.52 -10.22
C ASP A 24 -4.48 6.93 -9.92
N THR A 25 -5.08 7.69 -9.01
CA THR A 25 -4.70 9.08 -8.69
C THR A 25 -4.40 9.28 -7.21
N HIS A 26 -3.60 10.29 -6.88
CA HIS A 26 -3.28 10.60 -5.49
C HIS A 26 -4.53 10.94 -4.66
N GLU A 27 -5.43 11.75 -5.20
CA GLU A 27 -6.69 12.11 -4.53
C GLU A 27 -7.58 10.89 -4.29
N ALA A 28 -7.72 10.00 -5.29
CA ALA A 28 -8.49 8.78 -5.14
C ALA A 28 -7.88 7.84 -4.10
N ARG A 29 -6.54 7.72 -4.04
CA ARG A 29 -5.86 6.95 -3.00
C ARG A 29 -6.13 7.50 -1.61
N MET A 30 -6.07 8.83 -1.45
CA MET A 30 -6.33 9.46 -0.15
C MET A 30 -7.76 9.22 0.30
N ARG A 31 -8.76 9.38 -0.58
CA ARG A 31 -10.15 9.04 -0.27
C ARG A 31 -10.32 7.56 0.04
N ALA A 32 -9.73 6.68 -0.74
CA ALA A 32 -9.79 5.24 -0.50
C ALA A 32 -9.17 4.87 0.85
N ILE A 33 -8.06 5.51 1.26
CA ILE A 33 -7.46 5.31 2.59
C ILE A 33 -8.46 5.69 3.69
N ASP A 34 -9.15 6.82 3.55
CA ASP A 34 -10.14 7.24 4.54
C ASP A 34 -11.34 6.27 4.61
N VAL A 35 -11.79 5.75 3.45
CA VAL A 35 -12.80 4.68 3.39
C VAL A 35 -12.33 3.41 4.10
N MET A 36 -11.09 2.98 3.86
CA MET A 36 -10.53 1.78 4.51
C MET A 36 -10.44 1.94 6.03
N ARG A 37 -10.21 3.16 6.54
CA ARG A 37 -10.22 3.42 7.99
C ARG A 37 -11.59 3.17 8.61
N HIS A 38 -12.67 3.60 7.93
CA HIS A 38 -14.02 3.28 8.39
C HIS A 38 -14.27 1.76 8.39
N GLU A 39 -13.73 1.03 7.43
CA GLU A 39 -13.84 -0.43 7.38
C GLU A 39 -13.04 -1.13 8.49
N VAL A 40 -11.81 -0.69 8.78
CA VAL A 40 -11.03 -1.18 9.92
C VAL A 40 -11.80 -1.03 11.23
N VAL A 41 -12.47 0.11 11.42
CA VAL A 41 -13.32 0.32 12.59
C VAL A 41 -14.52 -0.62 12.58
N SER A 42 -15.17 -0.84 11.43
CA SER A 42 -16.28 -1.80 11.29
C SER A 42 -15.87 -3.23 11.65
N LEU A 43 -14.68 -3.68 11.22
CA LEU A 43 -14.13 -4.98 11.62
C LEU A 43 -13.86 -5.04 13.13
N GLY A 44 -13.33 -3.95 13.72
CA GLY A 44 -13.08 -3.83 15.15
C GLY A 44 -14.34 -3.81 16.03
N LEU A 45 -15.50 -3.37 15.50
CA LEU A 45 -16.78 -3.39 16.22
C LEU A 45 -17.20 -4.80 16.64
N SER A 46 -16.85 -5.83 15.86
CA SER A 46 -17.16 -7.23 16.20
C SER A 46 -16.46 -7.71 17.48
N ASN A 47 -15.29 -7.14 17.80
CA ASN A 47 -14.52 -7.42 19.01
C ASN A 47 -14.96 -6.55 20.20
N PHE A 48 -15.94 -5.66 20.01
CA PHE A 48 -16.47 -4.82 21.09
C PHE A 48 -17.60 -5.56 21.83
N PRO A 49 -17.48 -5.80 23.15
CA PRO A 49 -18.47 -6.53 23.91
C PRO A 49 -19.70 -5.65 24.16
N PHE A 50 -20.60 -5.55 23.18
CA PHE A 50 -21.96 -5.09 23.45
C PHE A 50 -22.73 -6.23 24.12
N GLY A 51 -22.68 -6.26 25.46
CA GLY A 51 -23.54 -7.14 26.27
C GLY A 51 -22.83 -8.17 27.15
N ALA A 52 -21.51 -8.28 27.11
CA ALA A 52 -20.79 -9.18 28.03
C ALA A 52 -20.53 -8.49 29.38
N GLY A 53 -21.50 -8.62 30.29
CA GLY A 53 -21.26 -8.47 31.73
C GLY A 53 -21.42 -7.07 32.29
N LYS A 54 -22.28 -6.97 33.31
CA LYS A 54 -22.40 -5.82 34.19
C LYS A 54 -21.03 -5.42 34.76
N THR A 55 -20.85 -4.11 34.97
CA THR A 55 -19.82 -3.44 35.80
C THR A 55 -18.37 -3.36 35.29
N LYS A 56 -18.04 -2.23 34.62
CA LYS A 56 -16.95 -1.25 34.95
C LYS A 56 -16.45 -0.58 33.65
N GLY A 57 -17.11 0.49 33.18
CA GLY A 57 -16.62 1.25 32.01
C GLY A 57 -17.56 2.28 31.38
N LYS A 58 -18.58 2.78 32.11
CA LYS A 58 -19.62 3.68 31.55
C LYS A 58 -19.07 4.88 30.76
N ALA A 59 -17.98 5.51 31.20
CA ALA A 59 -17.44 6.71 30.55
C ALA A 59 -16.69 6.47 29.22
N LYS A 60 -16.08 5.27 29.03
CA LYS A 60 -15.39 4.93 27.75
C LYS A 60 -16.38 4.55 26.65
N ASN A 61 -17.51 3.94 27.01
CA ASN A 61 -18.57 3.59 26.06
C ASN A 61 -19.33 4.83 25.54
N ASP A 62 -19.56 5.87 26.35
CA ASP A 62 -20.35 7.03 25.90
C ASP A 62 -19.67 7.82 24.77
N LYS A 63 -18.35 8.02 24.81
CA LYS A 63 -17.61 8.71 23.74
C LYS A 63 -17.60 7.89 22.45
N PHE A 64 -17.43 6.58 22.55
CA PHE A 64 -17.42 5.69 21.40
C PHE A 64 -18.81 5.55 20.79
N VAL A 65 -19.84 5.32 21.59
CA VAL A 65 -21.24 5.27 21.14
C VAL A 65 -21.65 6.59 20.50
N ARG A 66 -21.24 7.72 21.09
CA ARG A 66 -21.46 9.05 20.50
C ARG A 66 -20.74 9.18 19.16
N TRP A 67 -19.45 8.82 19.08
CA TRP A 67 -18.70 8.85 17.83
C TRP A 67 -19.34 7.96 16.75
N VAL A 68 -19.71 6.72 17.09
CA VAL A 68 -20.44 5.78 16.22
C VAL A 68 -21.74 6.42 15.70
N ALA A 69 -22.50 7.09 16.58
CA ALA A 69 -23.72 7.77 16.18
C ALA A 69 -23.44 8.98 15.27
N GLU A 70 -22.46 9.81 15.62
CA GLU A 70 -22.04 11.01 14.88
C GLU A 70 -21.50 10.67 13.49
N THR A 71 -20.75 9.58 13.34
CA THR A 71 -20.17 9.14 12.06
C THR A 71 -21.02 8.07 11.35
N SER A 72 -22.31 7.94 11.70
CA SER A 72 -23.18 6.90 11.15
C SER A 72 -23.40 7.06 9.64
N VAL A 73 -23.64 8.28 9.17
CA VAL A 73 -23.82 8.61 7.75
C VAL A 73 -22.53 8.37 6.97
N GLU A 74 -21.41 8.91 7.45
CA GLU A 74 -20.10 8.74 6.81
C GLU A 74 -19.71 7.26 6.68
N ARG A 75 -20.01 6.44 7.70
CA ARG A 75 -19.75 4.99 7.65
C ARG A 75 -20.66 4.26 6.66
N TYR A 76 -21.92 4.68 6.54
CA TYR A 76 -22.82 4.12 5.54
C TYR A 76 -22.34 4.41 4.12
N GLU A 77 -21.92 5.66 3.86
CA GLU A 77 -21.35 6.06 2.57
C GLU A 77 -20.02 5.31 2.30
N ALA A 78 -19.15 5.21 3.30
CA ALA A 78 -17.88 4.49 3.20
C ALA A 78 -18.09 2.99 2.90
N ALA A 79 -19.11 2.34 3.47
CA ALA A 79 -19.41 0.93 3.18
C ALA A 79 -19.79 0.72 1.70
N HIS A 80 -20.55 1.65 1.11
CA HIS A 80 -20.87 1.61 -0.31
C HIS A 80 -19.62 1.86 -1.16
N GLU A 81 -18.82 2.88 -0.82
CA GLU A 81 -17.60 3.21 -1.54
C GLU A 81 -16.55 2.08 -1.45
N TYR A 82 -16.46 1.41 -0.31
CA TYR A 82 -15.60 0.25 -0.09
C TYR A 82 -15.90 -0.89 -1.08
N SER A 83 -17.17 -1.21 -1.30
CA SER A 83 -17.59 -2.23 -2.27
C SER A 83 -17.12 -1.88 -3.68
N GLU A 84 -17.24 -0.62 -4.07
CA GLU A 84 -16.81 -0.15 -5.39
C GLU A 84 -15.28 -0.11 -5.54
N ILE A 85 -14.54 0.28 -4.50
CA ILE A 85 -13.06 0.19 -4.48
C ILE A 85 -12.61 -1.26 -4.61
N SER A 86 -13.20 -2.17 -3.83
CA SER A 86 -12.86 -3.59 -3.83
C SER A 86 -13.11 -4.22 -5.21
N LYS A 87 -14.26 -3.94 -5.83
CA LYS A 87 -14.55 -4.41 -7.21
C LYS A 87 -13.51 -3.91 -8.23
N ARG A 88 -13.07 -2.65 -8.12
CA ARG A 88 -12.03 -2.10 -9.01
C ARG A 88 -10.66 -2.74 -8.77
N TYR A 89 -10.35 -3.01 -7.50
CA TYR A 89 -9.15 -3.74 -7.09
C TYR A 89 -9.11 -5.13 -7.73
N ASP A 90 -10.10 -5.97 -7.44
CA ASP A 90 -10.18 -7.35 -7.94
C ASP A 90 -10.26 -7.42 -9.47
N GLY A 91 -10.99 -6.49 -10.09
CA GLY A 91 -11.24 -6.51 -11.52
C GLY A 91 -10.01 -6.13 -12.36
N LYS A 92 -9.24 -5.11 -11.94
CA LYS A 92 -8.15 -4.57 -12.76
C LYS A 92 -6.96 -4.00 -11.98
N ASN A 93 -7.19 -3.34 -10.84
CA ASN A 93 -6.14 -2.54 -10.23
C ASN A 93 -5.13 -3.40 -9.48
N GLU A 94 -5.52 -4.56 -8.93
CA GLU A 94 -4.62 -5.53 -8.33
C GLU A 94 -3.50 -5.91 -9.31
N ARG A 95 -3.85 -6.36 -10.52
CA ARG A 95 -2.86 -6.78 -11.52
C ARG A 95 -1.88 -5.67 -11.87
N LYS A 96 -2.35 -4.43 -11.98
CA LYS A 96 -1.48 -3.28 -12.27
C LYS A 96 -0.55 -2.98 -11.10
N LEU A 97 -1.08 -2.98 -9.88
CA LEU A 97 -0.30 -2.74 -8.68
C LEU A 97 0.77 -3.83 -8.50
N ASN A 98 0.42 -5.10 -8.68
CA ASN A 98 1.35 -6.24 -8.63
C ASN A 98 2.51 -6.06 -9.64
N VAL A 99 2.22 -5.63 -10.87
CA VAL A 99 3.25 -5.35 -11.88
C VAL A 99 4.17 -4.22 -11.42
N ALA A 100 3.62 -3.15 -10.86
CA ALA A 100 4.44 -2.05 -10.34
C ALA A 100 5.29 -2.48 -9.14
N GLU A 101 4.74 -3.27 -8.22
CA GLU A 101 5.46 -3.84 -7.07
C GLU A 101 6.60 -4.75 -7.54
N TYR A 102 6.37 -5.56 -8.57
CA TYR A 102 7.41 -6.40 -9.16
C TYR A 102 8.54 -5.57 -9.78
N VAL A 103 8.23 -4.49 -10.51
CA VAL A 103 9.25 -3.52 -10.95
C VAL A 103 10.02 -2.95 -9.75
N GLY A 104 9.30 -2.58 -8.69
CA GLY A 104 9.89 -2.11 -7.43
C GLY A 104 10.85 -3.12 -6.80
N LYS A 105 10.48 -4.40 -6.75
CA LYS A 105 11.34 -5.49 -6.27
C LYS A 105 12.64 -5.60 -7.08
N LEU A 106 12.56 -5.56 -8.41
CA LEU A 106 13.76 -5.59 -9.26
C LEU A 106 14.67 -4.37 -9.05
N ILE A 107 14.10 -3.18 -8.84
CA ILE A 107 14.88 -1.99 -8.47
C ILE A 107 15.55 -2.22 -7.12
N TRP A 108 14.79 -2.70 -6.13
CA TRP A 108 15.29 -2.96 -4.79
C TRP A 108 16.45 -3.96 -4.79
N HIS A 109 16.32 -5.08 -5.51
CA HIS A 109 17.43 -6.03 -5.70
C HIS A 109 18.65 -5.36 -6.33
N SER A 110 18.46 -4.59 -7.40
CA SER A 110 19.57 -3.89 -8.05
C SER A 110 20.26 -2.87 -7.14
N ILE A 111 19.54 -2.27 -6.18
CA ILE A 111 20.13 -1.41 -5.14
C ILE A 111 20.93 -2.23 -4.14
N GLN A 112 20.39 -3.35 -3.64
CA GLN A 112 21.08 -4.22 -2.68
C GLN A 112 22.37 -4.81 -3.29
N GLU A 113 22.34 -5.14 -4.58
CA GLU A 113 23.49 -5.68 -5.34
C GLU A 113 24.47 -4.59 -5.82
N GLN A 114 24.18 -3.31 -5.57
CA GLN A 114 24.96 -2.16 -6.05
C GLN A 114 25.10 -2.07 -7.59
N ASP A 115 24.17 -2.68 -8.30
CA ASP A 115 24.14 -2.67 -9.76
C ASP A 115 23.50 -1.41 -10.35
N PHE A 116 22.58 -0.79 -9.61
CA PHE A 116 21.89 0.45 -9.98
C PHE A 116 21.39 0.47 -11.43
N THR A 117 20.69 -0.59 -11.83
CA THR A 117 20.24 -0.82 -13.21
C THR A 117 19.25 0.26 -13.67
N GLY A 118 19.41 0.74 -14.91
CA GLY A 118 18.49 1.68 -15.55
C GLY A 118 17.10 1.09 -15.83
N LEU A 119 16.04 1.90 -15.71
CA LEU A 119 14.67 1.46 -15.99
C LEU A 119 14.38 1.34 -17.49
N TYR A 120 14.64 2.41 -18.22
CA TYR A 120 14.19 2.60 -19.61
C TYR A 120 15.27 2.30 -20.66
N VAL A 121 16.44 1.83 -20.23
CA VAL A 121 17.57 1.48 -21.11
C VAL A 121 17.42 0.07 -21.67
N ALA A 122 18.10 -0.22 -22.78
CA ALA A 122 18.19 -1.58 -23.31
C ALA A 122 18.80 -2.53 -22.26
N GLY A 123 18.19 -3.70 -22.06
CA GLY A 123 18.52 -4.64 -20.99
C GLY A 123 18.13 -4.19 -19.58
N GLY A 124 17.47 -3.04 -19.46
CA GLY A 124 17.03 -2.44 -18.21
C GLY A 124 15.84 -3.14 -17.57
N ILE A 125 15.42 -2.63 -16.42
CA ILE A 125 14.42 -3.28 -15.55
C ILE A 125 13.09 -3.50 -16.28
N LEU A 126 12.58 -2.49 -17.01
CA LEU A 126 11.29 -2.64 -17.69
C LEU A 126 11.34 -3.65 -18.84
N GLU A 127 12.49 -3.79 -19.50
CA GLU A 127 12.66 -4.81 -20.53
C GLU A 127 12.67 -6.22 -19.94
N ARG A 128 13.34 -6.40 -18.78
CA ARG A 128 13.34 -7.67 -18.05
C ARG A 128 11.92 -8.09 -17.61
N VAL A 129 11.15 -7.15 -17.04
CA VAL A 129 9.75 -7.41 -16.66
C VAL A 129 8.92 -7.87 -17.85
N ARG A 130 9.05 -7.20 -19.00
CA ARG A 130 8.33 -7.58 -20.23
C ARG A 130 8.76 -8.93 -20.80
N LYS A 131 10.02 -9.33 -20.59
CA LYS A 131 10.51 -10.64 -20.99
C LYS A 131 9.85 -11.72 -20.13
N ILE A 132 9.93 -11.57 -18.81
CA ILE A 132 9.29 -12.49 -17.85
C ILE A 132 7.77 -12.58 -18.10
N ALA A 133 7.09 -11.45 -18.29
CA ALA A 133 5.65 -11.45 -18.58
C ALA A 133 5.28 -12.13 -19.92
N ARG A 134 6.20 -12.15 -20.90
CA ARG A 134 6.01 -12.92 -22.13
C ARG A 134 6.20 -14.41 -21.88
N ASP A 135 7.25 -14.78 -21.16
CA ASP A 135 7.61 -16.15 -20.84
C ASP A 135 6.53 -16.82 -19.95
N GLU A 136 5.94 -16.09 -19.02
CA GLU A 136 4.90 -16.57 -18.08
C GLU A 136 3.46 -16.35 -18.58
N GLY A 137 3.29 -15.76 -19.77
CA GLY A 137 1.96 -15.60 -20.34
C GLY A 137 1.10 -14.46 -19.75
N ILE A 138 1.65 -13.58 -18.92
CA ILE A 138 0.93 -12.47 -18.25
C ILE A 138 0.51 -11.39 -19.26
N HIS A 139 -0.79 -11.29 -19.56
CA HIS A 139 -1.33 -10.27 -20.45
C HIS A 139 -1.26 -8.86 -19.83
N GLY A 140 -1.00 -7.83 -20.66
CA GLY A 140 -0.84 -6.44 -20.23
C GLY A 140 0.60 -6.07 -19.83
N ALA A 141 1.33 -6.95 -19.14
CA ALA A 141 2.72 -6.71 -18.74
C ALA A 141 3.76 -7.00 -19.86
N ARG A 142 3.31 -7.40 -21.06
CA ARG A 142 4.16 -7.60 -22.26
C ARG A 142 4.45 -6.30 -23.01
N ASP A 143 3.54 -5.34 -22.90
CA ASP A 143 3.58 -4.08 -23.63
C ASP A 143 4.44 -3.04 -22.88
N LYS A 144 5.29 -2.33 -23.63
CA LYS A 144 6.22 -1.35 -23.04
C LYS A 144 5.48 -0.17 -22.45
N ASP A 145 4.49 0.36 -23.16
CA ASP A 145 3.79 1.57 -22.78
C ASP A 145 2.87 1.27 -21.59
N VAL A 146 2.27 0.08 -21.55
CA VAL A 146 1.49 -0.38 -20.39
C VAL A 146 2.37 -0.50 -19.15
N VAL A 147 3.50 -1.22 -19.21
CA VAL A 147 4.39 -1.38 -18.05
C VAL A 147 4.96 -0.03 -17.60
N SER A 148 5.36 0.82 -18.54
CA SER A 148 5.86 2.17 -18.26
C SER A 148 4.80 3.03 -17.55
N LYS A 149 3.58 3.07 -18.09
CA LYS A 149 2.46 3.83 -17.51
C LYS A 149 2.11 3.31 -16.12
N THR A 150 1.99 1.99 -15.96
CA THR A 150 1.74 1.34 -14.67
C THR A 150 2.81 1.72 -13.65
N TRP A 151 4.09 1.64 -14.00
CA TRP A 151 5.17 2.05 -13.10
C TRP A 151 5.03 3.53 -12.70
N VAL A 152 4.85 4.44 -13.66
CA VAL A 152 4.70 5.88 -13.38
C VAL A 152 3.52 6.15 -12.45
N THR A 153 2.40 5.45 -12.64
CA THR A 153 1.20 5.61 -11.81
C THR A 153 1.43 5.18 -10.36
N TYR A 154 2.12 4.06 -10.12
CA TYR A 154 2.17 3.43 -8.78
C TYR A 154 3.52 3.51 -8.07
N ARG A 155 4.62 3.94 -8.71
CA ARG A 155 5.97 3.94 -8.13
C ARG A 155 6.09 4.59 -6.74
N GLY A 156 5.22 5.55 -6.44
CA GLY A 156 5.18 6.24 -5.15
C GLY A 156 4.66 5.40 -3.98
N VAL A 157 3.99 4.28 -4.27
CA VAL A 157 3.19 3.53 -3.28
C VAL A 157 3.51 2.03 -3.21
N VAL A 158 4.36 1.51 -4.10
CA VAL A 158 4.73 0.07 -4.16
C VAL A 158 5.40 -0.48 -2.90
N HIS A 159 6.04 0.39 -2.11
CA HIS A 159 6.89 -0.02 -0.99
C HIS A 159 6.11 -0.72 0.15
N LEU A 160 4.82 -0.42 0.33
CA LEU A 160 4.00 -1.11 1.33
C LEU A 160 3.74 -2.57 0.93
N GLY A 161 3.28 -2.81 -0.31
CA GLY A 161 3.05 -4.18 -0.79
C GLY A 161 4.33 -4.99 -0.86
N MET A 162 5.43 -4.39 -1.33
CA MET A 162 6.75 -5.04 -1.29
C MET A 162 7.17 -5.46 0.13
N ALA A 163 6.84 -4.66 1.14
CA ALA A 163 7.17 -4.97 2.53
C ALA A 163 6.27 -6.06 3.12
N ILE A 164 4.98 -6.07 2.77
CA ILE A 164 4.03 -7.13 3.13
C ILE A 164 4.55 -8.45 2.57
N ASP A 165 4.78 -8.53 1.25
CA ASP A 165 5.30 -9.73 0.59
C ASP A 165 6.60 -10.24 1.24
N TYR A 166 7.55 -9.32 1.51
CA TYR A 166 8.82 -9.68 2.13
C TYR A 166 8.65 -10.27 3.53
N CYS A 167 7.74 -9.72 4.34
CA CYS A 167 7.49 -10.24 5.69
C CYS A 167 6.72 -11.56 5.65
N GLU A 168 5.81 -11.75 4.70
CA GLU A 168 5.08 -13.01 4.49
C GLU A 168 6.01 -14.14 4.02
N GLU A 169 7.00 -13.82 3.17
CA GLU A 169 8.05 -14.75 2.76
C GLU A 169 9.05 -15.07 3.89
N ASN A 170 9.11 -14.23 4.94
CA ASN A 170 10.09 -14.33 6.04
C ASN A 170 9.43 -14.22 7.44
N PRO A 171 8.43 -15.05 7.78
CA PRO A 171 7.59 -14.86 8.98
C PRO A 171 8.36 -14.99 10.30
N ASN A 172 9.44 -15.78 10.32
CA ASN A 172 10.21 -16.07 11.54
C ASN A 172 11.19 -14.96 11.95
N GLN A 173 11.35 -13.91 11.14
CA GLN A 173 12.31 -12.84 11.42
C GLN A 173 11.76 -11.74 12.35
N GLY A 174 10.47 -11.78 12.69
CA GLY A 174 9.84 -10.81 13.59
C GLY A 174 9.91 -9.37 13.08
N LEU A 175 9.96 -9.19 11.75
CA LEU A 175 10.13 -7.88 11.13
C LEU A 175 8.85 -7.05 11.22
N ASN A 176 9.01 -5.75 11.51
CA ASN A 176 7.91 -4.81 11.45
C ASN A 176 7.70 -4.33 10.00
N VAL A 177 6.52 -4.64 9.43
CA VAL A 177 6.17 -4.31 8.03
C VAL A 177 6.36 -2.82 7.73
N LEU A 178 5.97 -1.91 8.63
CA LEU A 178 6.10 -0.47 8.40
C LEU A 178 7.56 -0.01 8.36
N GLN A 179 8.44 -0.61 9.18
CA GLN A 179 9.88 -0.32 9.12
C GLN A 179 10.51 -0.84 7.82
N VAL A 180 10.12 -2.02 7.38
CA VAL A 180 10.56 -2.58 6.08
C VAL A 180 10.07 -1.69 4.93
N ALA A 181 8.82 -1.27 4.96
CA ALA A 181 8.23 -0.37 3.96
C ALA A 181 8.98 0.96 3.88
N GLU A 182 9.31 1.58 5.03
CA GLU A 182 10.09 2.82 5.07
C GLU A 182 11.52 2.63 4.57
N ARG A 183 12.17 1.49 4.87
CA ARG A 183 13.50 1.15 4.35
C ARG A 183 13.48 1.06 2.82
N ILE A 184 12.50 0.35 2.26
CA ILE A 184 12.32 0.23 0.80
C ILE A 184 12.07 1.60 0.18
N ARG A 185 11.12 2.37 0.74
CA ARG A 185 10.77 3.72 0.27
C ARG A 185 11.99 4.64 0.22
N ARG A 186 12.83 4.64 1.26
CA ARG A 186 14.07 5.40 1.31
C ARG A 186 15.06 4.95 0.24
N GLY A 187 15.29 3.66 0.06
CA GLY A 187 16.22 3.23 -1.00
C GLY A 187 15.74 3.60 -2.40
N LEU A 188 14.44 3.56 -2.68
CA LEU A 188 13.89 4.03 -3.96
C LEU A 188 14.06 5.54 -4.18
N SER A 189 14.05 6.34 -3.10
CA SER A 189 14.16 7.81 -3.19
C SER A 189 15.57 8.37 -3.01
N GLN A 190 16.49 7.57 -2.48
CA GLN A 190 17.88 7.97 -2.21
C GLN A 190 18.88 7.41 -3.22
N ASN A 191 18.51 6.38 -4.00
CA ASN A 191 19.39 5.78 -5.00
C ASN A 191 18.96 6.14 -6.42
N CYS A 192 19.94 6.32 -7.28
CA CYS A 192 19.77 6.69 -8.69
C CYS A 192 20.28 5.56 -9.60
N PRO A 193 19.65 5.33 -10.75
CA PRO A 193 20.24 4.49 -11.78
C PRO A 193 21.64 4.95 -12.21
N LYS A 194 22.46 4.03 -12.74
CA LYS A 194 23.80 4.33 -13.28
C LYS A 194 23.74 5.52 -14.23
N LYS A 195 24.68 6.45 -14.04
CA LYS A 195 24.87 7.66 -14.87
C LYS A 195 23.69 8.64 -14.84
N THR A 196 22.82 8.56 -13.84
CA THR A 196 21.78 9.57 -13.58
C THR A 196 21.93 10.15 -12.17
N SER A 197 21.44 11.37 -11.98
CA SER A 197 21.36 12.05 -10.68
C SER A 197 19.93 12.07 -10.10
N LYS A 198 18.96 11.52 -10.85
CA LYS A 198 17.56 11.46 -10.43
C LYS A 198 17.29 10.11 -9.77
N PRO A 199 16.67 10.08 -8.58
CA PRO A 199 16.37 8.83 -7.92
C PRO A 199 15.33 8.02 -8.71
N TYR A 200 15.24 6.73 -8.40
CA TYR A 200 14.24 5.83 -8.99
C TYR A 200 12.81 6.35 -8.81
N VAL A 201 12.52 6.93 -7.64
CA VAL A 201 11.24 7.54 -7.31
C VAL A 201 11.48 8.87 -6.59
N SER A 202 10.77 9.93 -6.99
CA SER A 202 10.83 11.20 -6.26
C SER A 202 10.22 11.04 -4.86
N SER A 203 10.84 11.65 -3.85
CA SER A 203 10.28 11.70 -2.49
C SER A 203 8.89 12.35 -2.47
N ASP A 204 8.63 13.28 -3.39
CA ASP A 204 7.33 13.98 -3.45
C ASP A 204 6.18 13.12 -3.96
N ASP A 205 6.49 12.12 -4.78
CA ASP A 205 5.51 11.16 -5.29
C ASP A 205 5.17 10.08 -4.24
N GLN A 206 5.94 10.01 -3.14
CA GLN A 206 5.85 8.94 -2.17
C GLN A 206 4.92 9.24 -1.00
N ILE A 207 4.30 8.16 -0.52
CA ILE A 207 3.59 8.10 0.76
C ILE A 207 4.52 7.41 1.77
N SER A 208 4.50 7.84 3.03
CA SER A 208 5.20 7.17 4.14
C SER A 208 4.19 6.79 5.21
N PHE A 209 4.31 5.57 5.73
CA PHE A 209 3.43 5.03 6.77
C PHE A 209 4.16 5.02 8.11
N CYS A 210 3.60 5.72 9.09
CA CYS A 210 4.18 5.84 10.43
C CYS A 210 3.24 5.24 11.45
N TYR A 211 3.73 4.33 12.28
CA TYR A 211 2.97 3.87 13.43
C TYR A 211 2.78 5.01 14.44
N ILE A 212 1.55 5.16 14.94
CA ILE A 212 1.25 6.01 16.08
C ILE A 212 0.65 5.17 17.21
N SER A 213 1.34 5.17 18.34
CA SER A 213 0.78 4.69 19.60
C SER A 213 0.02 5.86 20.22
N ALA A 214 -1.21 6.11 19.76
CA ALA A 214 -2.08 7.05 20.46
C ALA A 214 -2.81 6.31 21.59
N VAL A 215 -2.56 6.79 22.80
CA VAL A 215 -3.12 6.42 24.12
C VAL A 215 -4.63 6.61 24.19
#